data_AF-A0A429WBZ9-F1
#
_entry.id   AF-A0A429WBZ9-F1
#
_cell.length_a   1.000
_cell.length_b   1.000
_cell.length_c   1.000
_cell.angle_alpha   90.00
_cell.angle_beta   90.00
_cell.angle_gamma   90.00
#
_symmetry.space_group_name_H-M   'P 1'
#
loop_
_entity.id
_entity.type
_entity.pdbx_description
1 polymer ?
#
loop_
_entity_poly.entity_id
_entity_poly.type
_entity_poly.pdbx_seq_one_letter_code
_entity_poly.pdbx_strand_id
1 'polypeptide(L)'
;MDTPSKYAHIVGWGADLDHANRPAYPKERTPPRLEGVHWDQPEQQAERMEVFCSTERPGITPVFGATCPPRWLSGRMRRFAFRYSENDLRHWLLLLAADRVDVGEGLIDDLSRGRVPNLYAEMGGAAELKHNPMGAARKALVVAAVVGLVYLRLRRRRRL
;
A
#
# COMPACT_ATOMS: atom_id res chain seq x y z
N MET A 1 -18.11 -23.92 -28.98
CA MET A 1 -16.86 -24.62 -29.32
C MET A 1 -17.13 -26.08 -29.06
N ASP A 2 -17.61 -26.79 -30.07
CA ASP A 2 -17.91 -28.21 -29.92
C ASP A 2 -16.59 -28.95 -30.03
N THR A 3 -15.95 -29.20 -28.89
CA THR A 3 -14.81 -30.10 -28.82
C THR A 3 -15.31 -31.46 -29.31
N PRO A 4 -14.78 -32.03 -30.41
CA PRO A 4 -15.25 -33.33 -30.88
C PRO A 4 -15.11 -34.33 -29.74
N SER A 5 -16.19 -35.01 -29.37
CA SER A 5 -16.26 -35.92 -28.21
C SER A 5 -15.11 -36.93 -28.16
N LYS A 6 -14.61 -37.30 -29.36
CA LYS A 6 -13.44 -38.14 -29.57
C LYS A 6 -12.17 -37.70 -28.83
N TYR A 7 -11.96 -36.40 -28.61
CA TYR A 7 -10.72 -35.85 -28.06
C TYR A 7 -10.86 -35.26 -26.65
N ALA A 8 -12.05 -35.36 -26.04
CA ALA A 8 -12.34 -34.78 -24.72
C ALA A 8 -11.48 -35.35 -23.57
N HIS A 9 -10.82 -36.49 -23.79
CA HIS A 9 -9.95 -37.14 -22.80
C HIS A 9 -8.52 -36.58 -22.75
N ILE A 10 -8.13 -35.74 -23.71
CA ILE A 10 -6.78 -35.13 -23.77
C ILE A 10 -6.83 -33.76 -23.11
N VAL A 11 -6.17 -33.63 -21.95
CA VAL A 11 -6.07 -32.36 -21.21
C VAL A 11 -5.29 -31.35 -22.03
N GLY A 12 -5.91 -30.22 -22.39
CA GLY A 12 -5.30 -29.16 -23.19
C GLY A 12 -5.41 -29.34 -24.71
N TRP A 13 -6.19 -30.32 -25.18
CA TRP A 13 -6.44 -30.50 -26.62
C TRP A 13 -7.04 -29.24 -27.25
N GLY A 14 -6.45 -28.81 -28.37
CA GLY A 14 -6.85 -27.61 -29.08
C GLY A 14 -6.16 -26.32 -28.64
N ALA A 15 -5.19 -26.38 -27.72
CA ALA A 15 -4.42 -25.21 -27.31
C ALA A 15 -3.55 -24.64 -28.44
N ASP A 16 -3.04 -25.50 -29.33
CA ASP A 16 -2.19 -25.20 -30.49
C ASP A 16 -2.98 -25.09 -31.81
N LEU A 17 -4.30 -25.28 -31.79
CA LEU A 17 -5.15 -25.01 -32.95
C LEU A 17 -4.99 -23.55 -33.38
N ASP A 18 -5.26 -23.32 -34.67
CA ASP A 18 -5.25 -22.00 -35.26
C ASP A 18 -5.94 -21.00 -34.32
N HIS A 19 -5.24 -19.90 -34.02
CA HIS A 19 -5.72 -18.84 -33.16
C HIS A 19 -7.08 -18.30 -33.62
N ALA A 20 -7.40 -18.39 -34.91
CA ALA A 20 -8.71 -18.07 -35.48
C ALA A 20 -9.87 -18.86 -34.87
N ASN A 21 -9.61 -20.05 -34.33
CA ASN A 21 -10.62 -20.90 -33.69
C ASN A 21 -10.84 -20.59 -32.20
N ARG A 22 -10.20 -19.55 -31.64
CA ARG A 22 -10.43 -19.15 -30.25
C ARG A 22 -11.61 -18.19 -30.16
N PRO A 23 -12.50 -18.29 -29.15
CA PRO A 23 -13.62 -17.37 -28.99
C PRO A 23 -13.23 -15.89 -28.90
N ALA A 24 -11.99 -15.60 -28.50
CA ALA A 24 -11.44 -14.27 -28.36
C ALA A 24 -10.68 -13.76 -29.60
N TYR A 25 -10.81 -14.40 -30.77
CA TYR A 25 -10.16 -13.96 -32.01
C TYR A 25 -11.18 -13.48 -33.06
N PRO A 26 -10.92 -12.33 -33.72
CA PRO A 26 -9.89 -11.34 -33.38
C PRO A 26 -10.23 -10.63 -32.05
N LYS A 27 -9.20 -10.32 -31.26
CA LYS A 27 -9.34 -9.65 -29.94
C LYS A 27 -9.96 -8.25 -30.07
N GLU A 28 -9.79 -7.65 -31.24
CA GLU A 28 -10.20 -6.28 -31.55
C GLU A 28 -11.14 -6.29 -32.76
N ARG A 29 -12.22 -5.51 -32.67
CA ARG A 29 -13.13 -5.32 -33.81
C ARG A 29 -12.38 -4.55 -34.89
N THR A 30 -12.35 -5.08 -36.12
CA THR A 30 -11.86 -4.36 -37.29
C THR A 30 -13.06 -4.08 -38.22
N PRO A 31 -13.45 -2.82 -38.43
CA PRO A 31 -12.85 -1.60 -37.90
C PRO A 31 -13.14 -1.40 -36.39
N PRO A 32 -12.30 -0.61 -35.70
CA PRO A 32 -12.51 -0.23 -34.29
C PRO A 32 -13.94 0.23 -34.03
N ARG A 33 -14.47 -0.03 -32.83
CA ARG A 33 -15.83 0.43 -32.45
C ARG A 33 -15.94 1.97 -32.47
N LEU A 34 -14.83 2.65 -32.21
CA LEU A 34 -14.70 4.10 -32.25
C LEU A 34 -13.52 4.44 -33.17
N GLU A 35 -13.79 5.17 -34.25
CA GLU A 35 -12.75 5.69 -35.14
C GLU A 35 -12.06 6.90 -34.46
N GLY A 36 -10.75 7.02 -34.62
CA GLY A 36 -10.01 8.18 -34.13
C GLY A 36 -9.87 8.27 -32.60
N VAL A 37 -9.89 7.16 -31.86
CA VAL A 37 -9.53 7.16 -30.43
C VAL A 37 -8.03 7.45 -30.30
N HIS A 38 -7.69 8.72 -30.14
CA HIS A 38 -6.40 9.20 -29.70
C HIS A 38 -6.59 9.73 -28.28
N TRP A 39 -5.70 9.34 -27.37
CA TRP A 39 -5.57 10.02 -26.09
C TRP A 39 -4.31 10.87 -26.18
N ASP A 40 -4.47 12.17 -25.98
CA ASP A 40 -3.33 13.03 -25.70
C ASP A 40 -2.89 12.76 -24.26
N GLN A 41 -1.58 12.75 -24.03
CA GLN A 41 -1.08 12.65 -22.66
C GLN A 41 -1.56 13.90 -21.89
N PRO A 42 -2.25 13.74 -20.75
CA PRO A 42 -2.71 14.88 -19.98
C PRO A 42 -1.52 15.72 -19.51
N GLU A 43 -1.78 17.02 -19.29
CA GLU A 43 -0.77 17.94 -18.76
C GLU A 43 -0.22 17.43 -17.42
N GLN A 44 1.09 17.57 -17.23
CA GLN A 44 1.75 17.16 -16.00
C GLN A 44 1.27 18.04 -14.84
N GLN A 45 0.72 17.42 -13.80
CA GLN A 45 0.36 18.16 -12.60
C GLN A 45 1.60 18.70 -11.88
N ALA A 46 1.46 19.83 -11.19
CA ALA A 46 2.57 20.50 -10.51
C ALA A 46 3.19 19.65 -9.38
N GLU A 47 4.50 19.41 -9.47
CA GLU A 47 5.31 18.68 -8.49
C GLU A 47 5.65 19.57 -7.28
N ARG A 48 4.74 19.66 -6.32
CA ARG A 48 4.91 20.48 -5.10
C ARG A 48 5.59 19.74 -3.94
N MET A 49 5.84 18.46 -4.09
CA MET A 49 6.42 17.60 -3.06
C MET A 49 7.16 16.43 -3.71
N GLU A 50 7.93 15.70 -2.89
CA GLU A 50 8.60 14.49 -3.31
C GLU A 50 7.57 13.39 -3.67
N VAL A 51 7.63 12.92 -4.91
CA VAL A 51 6.82 11.81 -5.44
C VAL A 51 7.73 10.63 -5.63
N PHE A 52 7.35 9.49 -5.07
CA PHE A 52 8.11 8.27 -5.25
C PHE A 52 7.68 7.54 -6.52
N CYS A 53 8.65 7.27 -7.39
CA CYS A 53 8.45 6.52 -8.62
C CYS A 53 9.04 5.12 -8.51
N SER A 54 8.44 4.21 -9.26
CA SER A 54 8.97 2.87 -9.47
C SER A 54 10.38 2.91 -10.06
N THR A 55 11.27 2.03 -9.61
CA THR A 55 12.57 1.83 -10.26
C THR A 55 12.44 1.20 -11.64
N GLU A 56 11.32 0.50 -11.91
CA GLU A 56 11.06 -0.21 -13.16
C GLU A 56 10.40 0.68 -14.22
N ARG A 57 9.75 1.77 -13.78
CA ARG A 57 9.11 2.75 -14.65
C ARG A 57 9.67 4.13 -14.33
N PRO A 58 10.78 4.53 -14.99
CA PRO A 58 11.34 5.85 -14.79
C PRO A 58 10.36 6.92 -15.31
N GLY A 59 10.06 7.91 -14.47
CA GLY A 59 9.17 9.01 -14.79
C GLY A 59 8.00 9.14 -13.84
N ILE A 60 7.50 10.36 -13.70
CA ILE A 60 6.32 10.68 -12.91
C ILE A 60 5.12 10.62 -13.85
N THR A 61 4.03 10.00 -13.41
CA THR A 61 2.78 10.02 -14.18
C THR A 61 2.18 11.44 -14.21
N PRO A 62 1.48 11.86 -15.27
CA PRO A 62 0.87 13.19 -15.32
C PRO A 62 -0.02 13.53 -14.12
N VAL A 63 -0.68 12.51 -13.57
CA VAL A 63 -1.47 12.59 -12.35
C VAL A 63 -0.92 11.57 -11.34
N PHE A 64 -0.65 12.02 -10.12
CA PHE A 64 -0.14 11.24 -8.98
C PHE A 64 -0.83 11.67 -7.67
N GLY A 65 -0.81 10.80 -6.67
CA GLY A 65 -1.40 11.10 -5.36
C GLY A 65 -0.59 12.14 -4.58
N ALA A 66 -1.26 13.18 -4.05
CA ALA A 66 -0.62 14.29 -3.36
C ALA A 66 -1.00 14.49 -1.88
N THR A 67 -1.95 13.70 -1.38
CA THR A 67 -2.59 13.93 -0.07
C THR A 67 -1.65 13.70 1.12
N CYS A 68 -0.72 12.75 1.00
CA CYS A 68 0.15 12.33 2.09
C CYS A 68 1.62 12.54 1.68
N PRO A 69 2.15 13.78 1.73
CA PRO A 69 3.54 14.02 1.38
C PRO A 69 4.46 13.26 2.36
N PRO A 70 5.62 12.75 1.88
CA PRO A 70 6.56 12.06 2.74
C PRO A 70 7.14 13.02 3.79
N ARG A 71 7.01 12.64 5.07
CA ARG A 71 7.48 13.43 6.20
C ARG A 71 8.33 12.57 7.12
N TRP A 72 9.30 13.21 7.75
CA TRP A 72 9.99 12.68 8.95
C TRP A 72 10.58 11.27 8.73
N LEU A 73 10.42 10.34 9.66
CA LEU A 73 10.98 8.99 9.60
C LEU A 73 10.19 8.11 8.64
N SER A 74 8.85 8.18 8.61
CA SER A 74 8.05 7.40 7.66
C SER A 74 8.43 7.71 6.20
N GLY A 75 8.65 8.99 5.87
CA GLY A 75 9.12 9.44 4.57
C GLY A 75 10.55 8.98 4.24
N ARG A 76 11.43 8.85 5.24
CA ARG A 76 12.78 8.26 5.05
C ARG A 76 12.70 6.75 4.77
N MET A 77 11.79 6.04 5.44
CA MET A 77 11.56 4.62 5.19
C MET A 77 11.02 4.40 3.79
N ARG A 78 10.08 5.23 3.32
CA ARG A 78 9.58 5.17 1.95
C ARG A 78 10.70 5.45 0.93
N ARG A 79 11.51 6.50 1.12
CA ARG A 79 12.72 6.75 0.30
C ARG A 79 13.67 5.56 0.21
N PHE A 80 13.79 4.79 1.30
CA PHE A 80 14.62 3.59 1.31
C PHE A 80 13.94 2.42 0.59
N ALA A 81 12.62 2.25 0.76
CA ALA A 81 11.84 1.22 0.08
C ALA A 81 11.90 1.36 -1.46
N PHE A 82 11.80 2.58 -1.98
CA PHE A 82 11.86 2.88 -3.42
C PHE A 82 13.26 2.74 -4.04
N ARG A 83 14.27 2.27 -3.28
CA ARG A 83 15.56 1.82 -3.85
C ARG A 83 15.53 0.35 -4.29
N TYR A 84 14.51 -0.39 -3.88
CA TYR A 84 14.31 -1.80 -4.24
C TYR A 84 13.25 -1.91 -5.34
N SER A 85 13.37 -2.94 -6.18
CA SER A 85 12.36 -3.27 -7.21
C SER A 85 11.04 -3.71 -6.56
N GLU A 86 9.94 -3.51 -7.27
CA GLU A 86 8.59 -3.90 -6.81
C GLU A 86 8.42 -5.42 -6.69
N ASN A 87 9.29 -6.21 -7.34
CA ASN A 87 9.32 -7.66 -7.15
C ASN A 87 9.98 -8.08 -5.83
N ASP A 88 10.72 -7.19 -5.16
CA ASP A 88 11.39 -7.48 -3.90
C ASP A 88 10.42 -7.35 -2.72
N LEU A 89 10.30 -8.41 -1.92
CA LEU A 89 9.47 -8.40 -0.72
C LEU A 89 9.87 -7.28 0.27
N ARG A 90 11.15 -6.90 0.31
CA ARG A 90 11.64 -5.82 1.18
C ARG A 90 10.98 -4.48 0.88
N HIS A 91 10.72 -4.19 -0.40
CA HIS A 91 10.03 -2.97 -0.82
C HIS A 91 8.69 -2.84 -0.08
N TRP A 92 7.86 -3.89 -0.17
CA TRP A 92 6.53 -3.91 0.42
C TRP A 92 6.54 -3.95 1.94
N LEU A 93 7.42 -4.75 2.55
CA LEU A 93 7.54 -4.81 4.00
C LEU A 93 7.99 -3.47 4.61
N LEU A 94 8.89 -2.76 3.93
CA LEU A 94 9.32 -1.42 4.35
C LEU A 94 8.20 -0.39 4.22
N LEU A 95 7.40 -0.43 3.15
CA LEU A 95 6.24 0.45 3.00
C LEU A 95 5.18 0.20 4.08
N LEU A 96 4.85 -1.06 4.37
CA LEU A 96 3.93 -1.43 5.44
C LEU A 96 4.43 -0.96 6.81
N ALA A 97 5.73 -1.08 7.07
CA ALA A 97 6.34 -0.58 8.29
C ALA A 97 6.30 0.96 8.35
N ALA A 98 6.56 1.63 7.23
CA ALA A 98 6.48 3.09 7.13
C ALA A 98 5.08 3.60 7.47
N ASP A 99 4.01 2.92 7.01
CA ASP A 99 2.63 3.27 7.35
C ASP A 99 2.34 3.16 8.85
N ARG A 100 2.91 2.16 9.55
CA ARG A 100 2.77 2.07 11.01
C ARG A 100 3.48 3.21 11.73
N VAL A 101 4.64 3.63 11.23
CA VAL A 101 5.40 4.75 11.78
C VAL A 101 4.67 6.08 11.55
N ASP A 102 4.09 6.27 10.36
CA ASP A 102 3.34 7.48 9.98
C ASP A 102 2.15 7.74 10.91
N VAL A 103 1.42 6.67 11.31
CA VAL A 103 0.35 6.78 12.32
C VAL A 103 0.88 7.30 13.66
N GLY A 104 2.04 6.81 14.10
CA GLY A 104 2.69 7.27 15.33
C GLY A 104 3.16 8.73 15.23
N GLU A 105 3.71 9.12 14.08
CA GLU A 105 4.12 10.51 13.80
C GLU A 105 2.92 11.45 13.81
N GLY A 106 1.79 11.05 13.21
CA GLY A 106 0.54 11.80 13.24
C GLY A 106 0.03 12.02 14.67
N LEU A 107 0.03 10.97 15.50
CA LEU A 107 -0.38 11.08 16.90
C LEU A 107 0.52 12.04 17.70
N ILE A 108 1.84 12.02 17.44
CA ILE A 108 2.79 12.94 18.07
C ILE A 108 2.56 14.37 17.59
N ASP A 109 2.33 14.58 16.30
CA ASP A 109 2.03 15.91 15.72
C ASP A 109 0.73 16.47 16.32
N ASP A 110 -0.33 15.66 16.39
CA ASP A 110 -1.61 16.05 17.01
C ASP A 110 -1.43 16.43 18.49
N LEU A 111 -0.72 15.60 19.26
CA LEU A 111 -0.44 15.88 20.66
C LEU A 111 0.39 17.15 20.84
N SER A 112 1.37 17.39 19.96
CA SER A 112 2.20 18.60 19.98
C SER A 112 1.40 19.87 19.68
N ARG A 113 0.31 19.74 18.91
CA ARG A 113 -0.66 20.81 18.61
C ARG A 113 -1.78 20.92 19.66
N GLY A 114 -1.70 20.12 20.73
CA GLY A 114 -2.70 20.12 21.81
C GLY A 114 -4.00 19.39 21.48
N ARG A 115 -4.05 18.61 20.40
CA ARG A 115 -5.21 17.77 20.05
C ARG A 115 -4.99 16.36 20.59
N VAL A 116 -5.90 15.91 21.44
CA VAL A 116 -5.90 14.53 21.93
C VAL A 116 -6.99 13.76 21.18
N PRO A 117 -6.63 12.89 20.21
CA PRO A 117 -7.61 12.10 19.47
C PRO A 117 -8.26 11.06 20.38
N ASN A 118 -9.51 10.68 20.08
CA ASN A 118 -10.22 9.65 20.83
C ASN A 118 -9.85 8.26 20.29
N LEU A 119 -8.58 7.88 20.46
CA LEU A 119 -8.01 6.64 19.93
C LEU A 119 -8.81 5.40 20.33
N TYR A 120 -9.35 5.37 21.54
CA TYR A 120 -10.09 4.22 22.04
C TYR A 120 -11.41 4.02 21.28
N ALA A 121 -12.13 5.10 20.97
CA ALA A 121 -13.35 5.02 20.19
C ALA A 121 -13.06 4.78 18.70
N GLU A 122 -12.08 5.51 18.14
CA GLU A 122 -11.73 5.46 16.71
C GLU A 122 -11.12 4.12 16.30
N MET A 123 -10.33 3.49 17.16
CA MET A 123 -9.71 2.18 16.90
C MET A 123 -10.59 0.99 17.32
N GLY A 124 -11.84 1.24 17.74
CA GLY A 124 -12.78 0.18 18.10
C GLY A 124 -12.41 -0.57 19.39
N GLY A 125 -11.83 0.11 20.38
CA GLY A 125 -11.36 -0.51 21.63
C GLY A 125 -12.46 -1.28 22.38
N ALA A 126 -13.70 -0.81 22.35
CA ALA A 126 -14.84 -1.53 22.94
C ALA A 126 -15.12 -2.86 22.24
N ALA A 127 -14.99 -2.92 20.91
CA ALA A 127 -15.12 -4.15 20.15
C ALA A 127 -13.94 -5.10 20.43
N GLU A 128 -12.73 -4.55 20.55
CA GLU A 128 -11.55 -5.35 20.88
C GLU A 128 -11.67 -6.00 22.26
N LEU A 129 -12.10 -5.27 23.29
CA LEU A 129 -12.33 -5.86 24.62
C LEU A 129 -13.42 -6.93 24.60
N LYS A 130 -14.48 -6.73 23.83
CA LYS A 130 -15.63 -7.64 23.79
C LYS A 130 -15.32 -8.92 23.01
N HIS A 131 -14.58 -8.84 21.90
CA HIS A 131 -14.39 -9.97 20.97
C HIS A 131 -12.98 -10.57 21.06
N ASN A 132 -12.01 -9.83 21.59
CA ASN A 132 -10.62 -10.28 21.75
C ASN A 132 -9.98 -9.72 23.04
N PRO A 133 -10.47 -10.11 24.24
CA PRO A 133 -9.96 -9.60 25.50
C PRO A 133 -8.48 -9.94 25.72
N MET A 134 -8.01 -11.09 25.23
CA MET A 134 -6.60 -11.50 25.33
C MET A 134 -5.69 -10.61 24.48
N GLY A 135 -6.11 -10.30 23.24
CA GLY A 135 -5.41 -9.36 22.37
C GLY A 135 -5.31 -7.96 22.98
N ALA A 136 -6.42 -7.48 23.55
CA ALA A 136 -6.46 -6.19 24.24
C ALA A 136 -5.51 -6.15 25.45
N ALA A 137 -5.52 -7.19 26.30
CA ALA A 137 -4.64 -7.27 27.46
C ALA A 137 -3.15 -7.29 27.04
N ARG A 138 -2.80 -8.04 25.99
CA ARG A 138 -1.44 -8.07 25.44
C ARG A 138 -1.00 -6.70 24.94
N LYS A 139 -1.86 -5.99 24.20
CA LYS A 139 -1.57 -4.61 23.75
C LYS A 139 -1.37 -3.67 24.92
N ALA A 140 -2.26 -3.70 25.91
CA ALA A 140 -2.16 -2.86 27.11
C ALA A 140 -0.84 -3.09 27.85
N LEU A 141 -0.41 -4.35 27.99
CA LEU A 141 0.87 -4.70 28.61
C LEU A 141 2.05 -4.13 27.83
N VAL A 142 2.07 -4.29 26.49
CA VAL A 142 3.13 -3.75 25.64
C VAL A 142 3.21 -2.22 25.75
N VAL A 143 2.07 -1.53 25.68
CA VAL A 143 2.02 -0.07 25.82
C VAL A 143 2.54 0.36 27.20
N ALA A 144 2.08 -0.29 28.28
CA ALA A 144 2.54 0.01 29.63
C ALA A 144 4.05 -0.23 29.80
N ALA A 145 4.58 -1.30 29.22
CA ALA A 145 6.01 -1.59 29.25
C ALA A 145 6.84 -0.52 28.52
N VAL A 146 6.41 -0.08 27.33
CA VAL A 146 7.08 0.98 26.57
C VAL A 146 7.04 2.31 27.33
N VAL A 147 5.87 2.72 27.81
CA VAL A 147 5.71 3.96 28.59
C VAL A 147 6.55 3.90 29.87
N GLY A 148 6.54 2.77 30.58
CA GLY A 148 7.35 2.55 31.77
C GLY A 148 8.85 2.66 31.47
N LEU A 149 9.33 2.06 30.38
CA LEU A 149 10.73 2.13 29.96
C LEU A 149 11.14 3.59 29.65
N VAL A 150 10.30 4.32 28.92
CA VAL A 150 10.53 5.74 28.59
C VAL A 150 10.57 6.58 29.87
N TYR A 151 9.61 6.38 30.79
CA TYR A 151 9.57 7.08 32.08
C TYR A 151 10.83 6.82 32.91
N LEU A 152 11.26 5.56 33.03
CA LEU A 152 12.47 5.19 33.76
C LEU A 152 13.73 5.80 33.13
N ARG A 153 13.81 5.84 31.79
CA ARG A 153 14.90 6.51 31.07
C ARG A 153 14.94 8.01 31.35
N LEU A 154 13.80 8.69 31.31
CA LEU A 154 13.70 10.12 31.61
C LEU A 154 14.03 10.42 33.07
N ARG A 155 13.57 9.59 34.01
CA ARG A 155 13.87 9.74 35.44
C ARG A 155 15.37 9.54 35.73
N ARG A 156 16.03 8.59 35.05
CA ARG A 156 17.48 8.40 35.17
C ARG A 156 18.27 9.60 34.64
N ARG A 157 17.84 10.19 33.52
CA ARG A 157 18.48 11.41 32.96
C ARG A 157 18.35 12.65 33.85
N ARG A 158 17.33 12.73 34.71
CA ARG A 158 17.16 13.85 35.67
C ARG A 158 17.94 13.68 36.98
N ARG A 159 18.55 12.51 37.20
CA ARG A 159 19.32 12.19 38.43
C ARG A 159 20.84 12.27 38.22
N LEU A 160 21.27 12.40 36.97
CA LEU A 160 22.64 12.73 36.56
C LEU A 160 22.67 14.23 36.25
#